data_AF-A0A194YIA6-F1
#
_entry.id   AF-A0A194YIA6-F1
#
_cell.length_a   1.000
_cell.length_b   1.000
_cell.length_c   1.000
_cell.angle_alpha   90.00
_cell.angle_beta   90.00
_cell.angle_gamma   90.00
#
_symmetry.space_group_name_H-M   'P 1'
#
loop_
_entity.id
_entity.type
_entity.pdbx_description
1 polymer ?
#
loop_
_entity_poly.entity_id
_entity_poly.type
_entity_poly.pdbx_seq_one_letter_code
_entity_poly.pdbx_strand_id
1 'polypeptide(L)'
;MAAPASASGGDTPKQLLSIIRDFAYEKSHGERRVSDLRRRLADARAASDAAAAELDAAKRAREAAEQDLRGSQVQAAIAADSILALEATISHLQEEISKAGTHLDALKSKGDNEREEFISNMYEMNAKIRQFQQMASLELAEPNHCELPSTEGEHVRDKSKTVDSEGISKELADKVSNIESEVQLLEEEYKKDLLDHDKVRQELADVQAKRALMEAVMGETKQLQELGERAAELEKVHASLAEELQRRYACPGCGVNNMPGPEEAAN
;
A
#
# COMPACT_ATOMS: atom_id res chain seq x y z
N MET A 1 61.86 106.51 2.90
CA MET A 1 61.87 105.18 3.56
C MET A 1 61.39 104.18 2.53
N ALA A 2 62.33 103.46 1.91
CA ALA A 2 62.07 102.52 0.83
C ALA A 2 61.53 101.20 1.40
N ALA A 3 60.53 100.62 0.72
CA ALA A 3 60.09 99.26 0.97
C ALA A 3 61.15 98.27 0.43
N PRO A 4 61.52 97.21 1.17
CA PRO A 4 62.22 96.10 0.57
C PRO A 4 61.19 95.15 -0.05
N ALA A 5 61.23 95.07 -1.38
CA ALA A 5 60.70 93.94 -2.12
C ALA A 5 61.60 92.73 -1.83
N SER A 6 61.13 91.80 -1.01
CA SER A 6 61.85 90.56 -0.71
C SER A 6 61.26 89.41 -1.54
N ALA A 7 62.01 89.08 -2.60
CA ALA A 7 62.17 87.78 -3.25
C ALA A 7 61.03 86.74 -3.07
N SER A 8 60.17 86.63 -4.09
CA SER A 8 59.40 85.41 -4.37
C SER A 8 59.91 84.85 -5.70
N GLY A 9 60.73 83.79 -5.64
CA GLY A 9 61.31 83.22 -6.87
C GLY A 9 62.14 81.93 -6.71
N GLY A 10 62.16 81.29 -5.53
CA GLY A 10 63.05 80.14 -5.25
C GLY A 10 62.41 78.74 -5.20
N ASP A 11 61.09 78.62 -5.02
CA ASP A 11 60.46 77.34 -4.61
C ASP A 11 59.58 76.64 -5.65
N THR A 12 59.28 77.30 -6.78
CA THR A 12 58.39 76.77 -7.83
C THR A 12 58.86 75.45 -8.46
N PRO A 13 60.17 75.26 -8.80
CA PRO A 13 60.65 74.00 -9.38
C PRO A 13 60.59 72.81 -8.40
N LYS A 14 60.87 73.05 -7.11
CA LYS A 14 60.81 72.01 -6.07
C LYS A 14 59.37 71.56 -5.80
N GLN A 15 58.44 72.52 -5.81
CA GLN A 15 57.02 72.23 -5.61
C GLN A 15 56.43 71.42 -6.77
N LEU A 16 56.81 71.75 -8.02
CA LEU A 16 56.43 70.95 -9.19
C LEU A 16 56.96 69.51 -9.10
N LEU A 17 58.22 69.32 -8.69
CA LEU A 17 58.81 67.99 -8.50
C LEU A 17 58.14 67.18 -7.38
N SER A 18 57.66 67.83 -6.32
CA SER A 18 56.86 67.17 -5.28
C SER A 18 55.53 66.67 -5.84
N ILE A 19 54.80 67.53 -6.56
CA ILE A 19 53.51 67.17 -7.16
C ILE A 19 53.65 66.00 -8.14
N ILE A 20 54.70 66.00 -8.97
CA ILE A 20 54.98 64.89 -9.90
C ILE A 20 55.25 63.59 -9.13
N ARG A 21 56.00 63.65 -8.03
CA ARG A 21 56.28 62.48 -7.18
C ARG A 21 55.02 61.96 -6.51
N ASP A 22 54.21 62.85 -5.95
CA ASP A 22 52.96 62.51 -5.28
C ASP A 22 51.96 61.90 -6.29
N PHE A 23 51.89 62.46 -7.50
CA PHE A 23 51.09 61.90 -8.60
C PHE A 23 51.57 60.52 -9.02
N ALA A 24 52.89 60.31 -9.18
CA ALA A 24 53.44 59.01 -9.53
C ALA A 24 53.20 57.96 -8.43
N TYR A 25 53.34 58.36 -7.17
CA TYR A 25 53.03 57.52 -6.02
C TYR A 25 51.55 57.12 -6.01
N GLU A 26 50.64 58.09 -6.08
CA GLU A 26 49.20 57.84 -6.05
C GLU A 26 48.74 57.01 -7.24
N LYS A 27 49.31 57.25 -8.43
CA LYS A 27 49.05 56.41 -9.62
C LYS A 27 49.46 54.95 -9.38
N SER A 28 50.69 54.72 -8.92
CA SER A 28 51.19 53.36 -8.64
C SER A 28 50.42 52.64 -7.52
N HIS A 29 49.93 53.41 -6.55
CA HIS A 29 49.16 52.90 -5.42
C HIS A 29 47.72 52.58 -5.86
N GLY A 30 47.10 53.45 -6.66
CA GLY A 30 45.81 53.23 -7.28
C GLY A 30 45.80 52.01 -8.20
N GLU A 31 46.82 51.85 -9.05
CA GLU A 31 46.97 50.68 -9.93
C GLU A 31 47.08 49.36 -9.14
N ARG A 32 47.85 49.35 -8.04
CA ARG A 32 47.92 48.20 -7.14
C ARG A 32 46.58 47.89 -6.48
N ARG A 33 45.89 48.90 -5.94
CA ARG A 33 44.56 48.73 -5.34
C ARG A 33 43.54 48.16 -6.33
N VAL A 34 43.52 48.68 -7.57
CA VAL A 34 42.63 48.18 -8.63
C VAL A 34 42.98 46.73 -8.99
N SER A 35 44.26 46.40 -9.09
CA SER A 35 44.71 45.03 -9.39
C SER A 35 44.32 44.04 -8.28
N ASP A 36 44.49 44.43 -7.01
CA ASP A 36 44.06 43.63 -5.87
C ASP A 36 42.54 43.44 -5.82
N LEU A 37 41.77 44.48 -6.08
CA LEU A 37 40.30 44.40 -6.14
C LEU A 37 39.83 43.49 -7.29
N ARG A 38 40.47 43.57 -8.47
CA ARG A 38 40.16 42.68 -9.60
C ARG A 38 40.43 41.22 -9.27
N ARG A 39 41.56 40.93 -8.61
CA ARG A 39 41.87 39.58 -8.13
C ARG A 39 40.80 39.08 -7.15
N ARG A 40 40.50 39.86 -6.11
CA ARG A 40 39.45 39.50 -5.12
C ARG A 40 38.08 39.29 -5.77
N LEU A 41 37.74 40.08 -6.78
CA LEU A 41 36.50 39.91 -7.53
C LEU A 41 36.48 38.61 -8.34
N ALA A 42 37.61 38.24 -8.95
CA ALA A 42 37.74 36.97 -9.65
C ALA A 42 37.63 35.78 -8.68
N ASP A 43 38.31 35.85 -7.54
CA ASP A 43 38.24 34.82 -6.49
C ASP A 43 36.82 34.67 -5.95
N ALA A 44 36.12 35.78 -5.70
CA ALA A 44 34.73 35.78 -5.23
C ALA A 44 33.76 35.18 -6.26
N ARG A 45 33.98 35.45 -7.55
CA ARG A 45 33.18 34.82 -8.63
C ARG A 45 33.40 33.31 -8.68
N ALA A 46 34.65 32.88 -8.66
CA ALA A 46 34.98 31.45 -8.65
C ALA A 46 34.37 30.73 -7.42
N ALA A 47 34.41 31.37 -6.24
CA ALA A 47 33.76 30.84 -5.05
C ALA A 47 32.24 30.78 -5.17
N SER A 48 31.60 31.80 -5.79
CA SER A 48 30.16 31.80 -6.06
C SER A 48 29.76 30.68 -7.01
N ASP A 49 30.52 30.47 -8.09
CA ASP A 49 30.25 29.42 -9.08
C ASP A 49 30.42 28.03 -8.45
N ALA A 50 31.45 27.84 -7.61
CA ALA A 50 31.65 26.61 -6.85
C ALA A 50 30.50 26.34 -5.88
N ALA A 51 30.07 27.35 -5.11
CA ALA A 51 28.94 27.22 -4.19
C ALA A 51 27.62 26.91 -4.92
N ALA A 52 27.40 27.49 -6.11
CA ALA A 52 26.24 27.18 -6.94
C ALA A 52 26.26 25.71 -7.42
N ALA A 53 27.41 25.22 -7.87
CA ALA A 53 27.56 23.83 -8.28
C ALA A 53 27.33 22.84 -7.12
N GLU A 54 27.83 23.16 -5.92
CA GLU A 54 27.60 22.37 -4.70
C GLU A 54 26.11 22.37 -4.31
N LEU A 55 25.43 23.51 -4.40
CA LEU A 55 24.00 23.61 -4.12
C LEU A 55 23.17 22.74 -5.09
N ASP A 56 23.49 22.77 -6.37
CA ASP A 56 22.79 21.94 -7.36
C ASP A 56 23.08 20.45 -7.20
N ALA A 57 24.29 20.08 -6.76
CA ALA A 57 24.60 18.71 -6.37
C ALA A 57 23.79 18.27 -5.14
N ALA A 58 23.68 19.14 -4.13
CA ALA A 58 22.90 18.87 -2.92
C ALA A 58 21.40 18.75 -3.22
N LYS A 59 20.84 19.57 -4.12
CA LYS A 59 19.45 19.45 -4.57
C LYS A 59 19.19 18.10 -5.24
N ARG A 60 20.05 17.70 -6.18
CA ARG A 60 19.92 16.39 -6.85
C ARG A 60 20.02 15.22 -5.86
N ALA A 61 20.93 15.29 -4.89
CA ALA A 61 21.06 14.27 -3.85
C ALA A 61 19.80 14.22 -2.96
N ARG A 62 19.23 15.37 -2.59
CA ARG A 62 17.98 15.46 -1.85
C ARG A 62 16.81 14.86 -2.64
N GLU A 63 16.66 15.20 -3.91
CA GLU A 63 15.60 14.67 -4.77
C GLU A 63 15.67 13.14 -4.89
N ALA A 64 16.87 12.58 -5.02
CA ALA A 64 17.07 11.14 -5.01
C ALA A 64 16.63 10.50 -3.68
N ALA A 65 17.07 11.06 -2.55
CA ALA A 65 16.67 10.57 -1.23
C ALA A 65 15.15 10.69 -0.98
N GLU A 66 14.50 11.74 -1.48
CA GLU A 66 13.04 11.90 -1.38
C GLU A 66 12.29 10.86 -2.24
N GLN A 67 12.81 10.50 -3.41
CA GLN A 67 12.23 9.43 -4.23
C GLN A 67 12.34 8.08 -3.53
N ASP A 68 13.50 7.75 -2.95
CA ASP A 68 13.71 6.52 -2.20
C ASP A 68 12.79 6.44 -0.97
N LEU A 69 12.61 7.57 -0.26
CA LEU A 69 11.70 7.67 0.88
C LEU A 69 10.25 7.42 0.44
N ARG A 70 9.80 8.02 -0.67
CA ARG A 70 8.45 7.79 -1.21
C ARG A 70 8.24 6.32 -1.58
N GLY A 71 9.23 5.68 -2.21
CA GLY A 71 9.19 4.25 -2.51
C GLY A 71 9.03 3.40 -1.24
N SER A 72 9.80 3.73 -0.19
CA SER A 72 9.71 3.06 1.11
C SER A 72 8.36 3.27 1.78
N GLN A 73 7.78 4.46 1.69
CA GLN A 73 6.45 4.77 2.24
C GLN A 73 5.34 3.95 1.56
N VAL A 74 5.39 3.80 0.24
CA VAL A 74 4.43 2.96 -0.50
C VAL A 74 4.56 1.49 -0.08
N GLN A 75 5.78 0.97 0.04
CA GLN A 75 6.00 -0.39 0.54
C GLN A 75 5.46 -0.59 1.96
N ALA A 76 5.66 0.40 2.85
CA ALA A 76 5.13 0.36 4.21
C ALA A 76 3.59 0.35 4.25
N ALA A 77 2.92 1.14 3.40
CA ALA A 77 1.47 1.13 3.29
C ALA A 77 0.93 -0.22 2.81
N ILE A 78 1.55 -0.80 1.77
CA ILE A 78 1.18 -2.15 1.27
C ILE A 78 1.36 -3.21 2.36
N ALA A 79 2.45 -3.13 3.13
CA ALA A 79 2.70 -4.06 4.23
C ALA A 79 1.63 -3.92 5.34
N ALA A 80 1.23 -2.69 5.68
CA ALA A 80 0.16 -2.45 6.66
C ALA A 80 -1.19 -3.02 6.19
N ASP A 81 -1.57 -2.78 4.93
CA ASP A 81 -2.80 -3.34 4.36
C ASP A 81 -2.77 -4.88 4.32
N SER A 82 -1.60 -5.46 4.02
CA SER A 82 -1.41 -6.92 4.03
C SER A 82 -1.55 -7.52 5.44
N ILE A 83 -1.06 -6.83 6.46
CA ILE A 83 -1.23 -7.24 7.86
C ILE A 83 -2.72 -7.25 8.23
N LEU A 84 -3.45 -6.18 7.92
CA LEU A 84 -4.90 -6.10 8.20
C LEU A 84 -5.69 -7.21 7.50
N ALA A 85 -5.35 -7.54 6.25
CA ALA A 85 -5.98 -8.62 5.52
C ALA A 85 -5.69 -10.00 6.15
N LEU A 86 -4.45 -10.23 6.61
CA LEU A 86 -4.08 -11.44 7.32
C LEU A 86 -4.80 -11.55 8.67
N GLU A 87 -4.91 -10.47 9.43
CA GLU A 87 -5.63 -10.43 10.71
C GLU A 87 -7.13 -10.75 10.55
N ALA A 88 -7.76 -10.23 9.49
CA ALA A 88 -9.13 -10.57 9.14
C ALA A 88 -9.30 -12.05 8.80
N THR A 89 -8.37 -12.61 8.02
CA THR A 89 -8.38 -14.05 7.66
C THR A 89 -8.19 -14.93 8.89
N ILE A 90 -7.27 -14.57 9.80
CA ILE A 90 -7.06 -15.29 11.06
C ILE A 90 -8.33 -15.27 11.91
N SER A 91 -8.97 -14.10 12.02
CA SER A 91 -10.22 -13.96 12.80
C SER A 91 -11.34 -14.84 12.25
N HIS A 92 -11.50 -14.86 10.92
CA HIS A 92 -12.48 -15.72 10.26
C HIS A 92 -12.19 -17.21 10.48
N LEU A 93 -10.93 -17.64 10.33
CA LEU A 93 -10.55 -19.03 10.59
C LEU A 93 -10.75 -19.43 12.06
N GLN A 94 -10.50 -18.52 13.00
CA GLN A 94 -10.76 -18.77 14.43
C GLN A 94 -12.25 -18.97 14.71
N GLU A 95 -13.13 -18.20 14.06
CA GLU A 95 -14.58 -18.38 14.16
C GLU A 95 -15.02 -19.75 13.63
N GLU A 96 -14.54 -20.14 12.45
CA GLU A 96 -14.85 -21.45 11.86
C GLU A 96 -14.32 -22.61 12.73
N ILE A 97 -13.12 -22.47 13.31
CA ILE A 97 -12.58 -23.45 14.27
C ILE A 97 -13.47 -23.54 15.51
N SER A 98 -13.92 -22.41 16.06
CA SER A 98 -14.83 -22.40 17.21
C SER A 98 -16.17 -23.07 16.88
N LYS A 99 -16.73 -22.80 15.72
CA LYS A 99 -17.98 -23.42 15.24
C LYS A 99 -17.83 -24.93 15.02
N ALA A 100 -16.74 -25.36 14.40
CA ALA A 100 -16.42 -26.77 14.25
C ALA A 100 -16.27 -27.47 15.62
N GLY A 101 -15.65 -26.77 16.58
CA GLY A 101 -15.51 -27.24 17.96
C GLY A 101 -16.87 -27.49 18.64
N THR A 102 -17.79 -26.52 18.57
CA THR A 102 -19.13 -26.69 19.18
C THR A 102 -19.94 -27.80 18.50
N HIS A 103 -19.84 -27.95 17.18
CA HIS A 103 -20.47 -29.05 16.44
C HIS A 103 -19.92 -30.41 16.89
N LEU A 104 -18.59 -30.52 17.09
CA LEU A 104 -17.97 -31.76 17.57
C LEU A 104 -18.45 -32.13 18.97
N ASP A 105 -18.54 -31.16 19.88
CA ASP A 105 -19.02 -31.40 21.25
C ASP A 105 -20.50 -31.81 21.27
N ALA A 106 -21.33 -31.22 20.40
CA ALA A 106 -22.73 -31.62 20.23
C ALA A 106 -22.83 -33.07 19.75
N LEU A 107 -22.02 -33.47 18.77
CA LEU A 107 -21.99 -34.85 18.27
C LEU A 107 -21.51 -35.85 19.33
N LYS A 108 -20.49 -35.50 20.12
CA LYS A 108 -20.03 -36.33 21.24
C LYS A 108 -21.13 -36.54 22.27
N SER A 109 -21.78 -35.47 22.73
CA SER A 109 -22.86 -35.59 23.72
C SER A 109 -24.03 -36.42 23.20
N LYS A 110 -24.39 -36.29 21.91
CA LYS A 110 -25.39 -37.13 21.27
C LYS A 110 -24.97 -38.60 21.24
N GLY A 111 -23.75 -38.90 20.83
CA GLY A 111 -23.23 -40.27 20.82
C GLY A 111 -23.16 -40.89 22.21
N ASP A 112 -22.80 -40.11 23.24
CA ASP A 112 -22.81 -40.57 24.63
C ASP A 112 -24.23 -40.92 25.10
N ASN A 113 -25.22 -40.10 24.76
CA ASN A 113 -26.63 -40.36 25.07
C ASN A 113 -27.14 -41.63 24.37
N GLU A 114 -26.88 -41.78 23.06
CA GLU A 114 -27.28 -42.97 22.29
C GLU A 114 -26.62 -44.24 22.82
N ARG A 115 -25.35 -44.16 23.22
CA ARG A 115 -24.63 -45.27 23.84
C ARG A 115 -25.25 -45.66 25.19
N GLU A 116 -25.59 -44.69 26.03
CA GLU A 116 -26.20 -44.95 27.34
C GLU A 116 -27.61 -45.53 27.21
N GLU A 117 -28.39 -45.04 26.25
CA GLU A 117 -29.71 -45.59 25.90
C GLU A 117 -29.60 -47.04 25.42
N PHE A 118 -28.64 -47.33 24.52
CA PHE A 118 -28.38 -48.70 24.07
C PHE A 118 -28.02 -49.63 25.24
N ILE A 119 -27.12 -49.20 26.12
CA ILE A 119 -26.72 -49.97 27.30
C ILE A 119 -27.93 -50.25 28.21
N SER A 120 -28.76 -49.23 28.46
CA SER A 120 -29.98 -49.36 29.26
C SER A 120 -30.96 -50.37 28.65
N ASN A 121 -31.20 -50.28 27.34
CA ASN A 121 -32.05 -51.22 26.59
C ASN A 121 -31.51 -52.65 26.68
N MET A 122 -30.19 -52.84 26.58
CA MET A 122 -29.56 -54.15 26.71
C MET A 122 -29.73 -54.73 28.12
N TYR A 123 -29.63 -53.92 29.17
CA TYR A 123 -29.91 -54.36 30.54
C TYR A 123 -31.37 -54.78 30.72
N GLU A 124 -32.31 -54.00 30.20
CA GLU A 124 -33.74 -54.32 30.27
C GLU A 124 -34.05 -55.63 29.54
N MET A 125 -33.52 -55.81 28.32
CA MET A 125 -33.70 -57.04 27.55
C MET A 125 -33.11 -58.25 28.29
N ASN A 126 -31.90 -58.13 28.84
CA ASN A 126 -31.29 -59.19 29.64
C ASN A 126 -32.12 -59.53 30.90
N ALA A 127 -32.76 -58.55 31.53
CA ALA A 127 -33.68 -58.79 32.64
C ALA A 127 -34.92 -59.58 32.18
N LYS A 128 -35.53 -59.21 31.05
CA LYS A 128 -36.66 -59.93 30.45
C LYS A 128 -36.32 -61.37 30.08
N ILE A 129 -35.14 -61.62 29.51
CA ILE A 129 -34.67 -62.98 29.19
C ILE A 129 -34.57 -63.83 30.46
N ARG A 130 -33.98 -63.29 31.55
CA ARG A 130 -33.89 -64.02 32.82
C ARG A 130 -35.27 -64.33 33.41
N GLN A 131 -36.20 -63.39 33.36
CA GLN A 131 -37.59 -63.61 33.79
C GLN A 131 -38.26 -64.72 32.98
N PHE A 132 -38.12 -64.69 31.65
CA PHE A 132 -38.67 -65.72 30.78
C PHE A 132 -38.09 -67.10 31.11
N GLN A 133 -36.77 -67.21 31.27
CA GLN A 133 -36.11 -68.46 31.65
C GLN A 133 -36.58 -68.99 33.00
N GLN A 134 -36.83 -68.11 33.98
CA GLN A 134 -37.40 -68.49 35.28
C GLN A 134 -38.82 -69.03 35.15
N MET A 135 -39.70 -68.37 34.38
CA MET A 135 -41.07 -68.85 34.15
C MET A 135 -41.07 -70.21 33.44
N ALA A 136 -40.28 -70.37 32.38
CA ALA A 136 -40.14 -71.64 31.67
C ALA A 136 -39.64 -72.77 32.59
N SER A 137 -38.72 -72.45 33.52
CA SER A 137 -38.20 -73.43 34.49
C SER A 137 -39.24 -73.82 35.54
N LEU A 138 -40.17 -72.93 35.90
CA LEU A 138 -41.29 -73.20 36.80
C LEU A 138 -42.37 -74.06 36.14
N GLU A 139 -42.70 -73.79 34.87
CA GLU A 139 -43.64 -74.61 34.08
C GLU A 139 -43.12 -76.04 33.85
N LEU A 140 -41.81 -76.20 33.64
CA LEU A 140 -41.16 -77.51 33.46
C LEU A 140 -40.95 -78.28 34.78
N ALA A 141 -41.17 -77.65 35.93
CA ALA A 141 -41.02 -78.27 37.25
C ALA A 141 -42.34 -78.83 37.83
N GLU A 142 -43.47 -78.75 37.11
CA GLU A 142 -44.67 -79.49 37.48
C GLU A 142 -44.46 -81.02 37.35
N PRO A 143 -45.04 -81.84 38.25
CA PRO A 143 -44.64 -83.23 38.39
C PRO A 143 -45.07 -84.09 37.19
N ASN A 144 -44.08 -84.74 36.59
CA ASN A 144 -44.11 -85.91 35.70
C ASN A 144 -45.47 -86.56 35.48
N HIS A 145 -45.85 -86.75 34.20
CA HIS A 145 -46.35 -88.05 33.75
C HIS A 145 -46.01 -88.34 32.28
N CYS A 146 -45.57 -89.59 32.10
CA CYS A 146 -45.61 -90.43 30.89
C CYS A 146 -44.32 -90.61 30.08
N GLU A 147 -43.83 -91.83 30.22
CA GLU A 147 -42.80 -92.56 29.49
C GLU A 147 -43.15 -92.77 28.01
N LEU A 148 -42.15 -92.53 27.14
CA LEU A 148 -41.75 -93.25 25.90
C LEU A 148 -42.80 -93.47 24.76
N PRO A 149 -42.45 -93.77 23.48
CA PRO A 149 -41.14 -94.17 22.91
C PRO A 149 -40.74 -93.51 21.55
N SER A 150 -39.49 -93.78 21.15
CA SER A 150 -38.96 -94.07 19.79
C SER A 150 -39.83 -93.75 18.55
N THR A 151 -39.28 -93.02 17.56
CA THR A 151 -39.02 -93.53 16.19
C THR A 151 -38.31 -92.52 15.28
N GLU A 152 -37.52 -93.11 14.39
CA GLU A 152 -36.79 -92.64 13.21
C GLU A 152 -37.44 -91.54 12.35
N GLY A 153 -36.57 -90.82 11.62
CA GLY A 153 -36.81 -90.61 10.18
C GLY A 153 -37.19 -89.21 9.72
N GLU A 154 -36.20 -88.56 9.10
CA GLU A 154 -36.29 -88.08 7.70
C GLU A 154 -36.73 -86.63 7.36
N HIS A 155 -35.95 -86.09 6.42
CA HIS A 155 -36.21 -85.04 5.43
C HIS A 155 -36.01 -83.55 5.75
N VAL A 156 -34.81 -83.10 5.33
CA VAL A 156 -34.56 -81.95 4.43
C VAL A 156 -35.72 -80.97 4.25
N ARG A 157 -35.53 -79.74 4.72
CA ARG A 157 -36.10 -78.57 4.03
C ARG A 157 -35.08 -77.45 3.99
N ASP A 158 -34.45 -77.37 2.83
CA ASP A 158 -33.78 -76.19 2.31
C ASP A 158 -34.71 -74.96 2.47
N LYS A 159 -34.22 -73.95 3.18
CA LYS A 159 -34.79 -72.61 3.21
C LYS A 159 -33.65 -71.65 2.91
N SER A 160 -33.28 -71.62 1.63
CA SER A 160 -32.77 -70.40 0.99
C SER A 160 -33.52 -69.20 1.57
N LYS A 161 -32.82 -68.46 2.44
CA LYS A 161 -33.22 -67.11 2.81
C LYS A 161 -33.13 -66.31 1.53
N THR A 162 -34.26 -66.08 0.87
CA THR A 162 -34.41 -64.90 0.02
C THR A 162 -34.13 -63.71 0.92
N VAL A 163 -32.88 -63.26 0.89
CA VAL A 163 -32.46 -61.98 1.45
C VAL A 163 -33.45 -60.96 0.89
N ASP A 164 -33.97 -60.11 1.77
CA ASP A 164 -34.91 -59.02 1.49
C ASP A 164 -34.28 -58.02 0.49
N SER A 165 -34.27 -58.44 -0.79
CA SER A 165 -33.70 -57.71 -1.91
C SER A 165 -34.50 -56.43 -2.19
N GLU A 166 -35.77 -56.39 -1.76
CA GLU A 166 -36.69 -55.29 -2.00
C GLU A 166 -36.48 -54.17 -0.98
N GLY A 167 -36.24 -54.50 0.30
CA GLY A 167 -35.83 -53.54 1.32
C GLY A 167 -34.49 -52.85 1.01
N ILE A 168 -33.49 -53.62 0.58
CA ILE A 168 -32.17 -53.08 0.18
C ILE A 168 -32.30 -52.20 -1.08
N SER A 169 -33.13 -52.61 -2.04
CA SER A 169 -33.37 -51.83 -3.27
C SER A 169 -34.05 -50.49 -2.96
N LYS A 170 -34.97 -50.46 -2.00
CA LYS A 170 -35.65 -49.22 -1.58
C LYS A 170 -34.71 -48.28 -0.84
N GLU A 171 -33.92 -48.79 0.10
CA GLU A 171 -32.91 -47.98 0.81
C GLU A 171 -31.88 -47.38 -0.16
N LEU A 172 -31.47 -48.14 -1.17
CA LEU A 172 -30.55 -47.65 -2.20
C LEU A 172 -31.19 -46.56 -3.07
N ALA A 173 -32.47 -46.71 -3.44
CA ALA A 173 -33.19 -45.69 -4.20
C ALA A 173 -33.35 -44.38 -3.42
N ASP A 174 -33.64 -44.45 -2.11
CA ASP A 174 -33.75 -43.27 -1.26
C ASP A 174 -32.40 -42.55 -1.13
N LYS A 175 -31.29 -43.29 -1.01
CA LYS A 175 -29.93 -42.70 -0.98
C LYS A 175 -29.57 -42.02 -2.30
N VAL A 176 -29.90 -42.64 -3.44
CA VAL A 176 -29.67 -42.03 -4.77
C VAL A 176 -30.48 -40.74 -4.90
N SER A 177 -31.75 -40.74 -4.50
CA SER A 177 -32.58 -39.52 -4.54
C SER A 177 -32.03 -38.41 -3.63
N ASN A 178 -31.49 -38.77 -2.47
CA ASN A 178 -30.90 -37.79 -1.55
C ASN A 178 -29.61 -37.19 -2.13
N ILE A 179 -28.73 -38.03 -2.71
CA ILE A 179 -27.52 -37.58 -3.40
C ILE A 179 -27.86 -36.69 -4.60
N GLU A 180 -28.88 -37.04 -5.38
CA GLU A 180 -29.34 -36.20 -6.51
C GLU A 180 -29.78 -34.81 -6.04
N SER A 181 -30.43 -34.71 -4.88
CA SER A 181 -30.82 -33.42 -4.30
C SER A 181 -29.64 -32.59 -3.79
N GLU A 182 -28.64 -33.21 -3.16
CA GLU A 182 -27.40 -32.54 -2.75
C GLU A 182 -26.60 -32.04 -3.95
N VAL A 183 -26.51 -32.86 -5.01
CA VAL A 183 -25.81 -32.48 -6.24
C VAL A 183 -26.50 -31.28 -6.91
N GLN A 184 -27.83 -31.25 -6.99
CA GLN A 184 -28.54 -30.09 -7.53
C GLN A 184 -28.28 -28.81 -6.75
N LEU A 185 -28.30 -28.87 -5.42
CA LEU A 185 -28.00 -27.71 -4.58
C LEU A 185 -26.57 -27.19 -4.80
N LEU A 186 -25.59 -28.10 -4.86
CA LEU A 186 -24.19 -27.74 -5.12
C LEU A 186 -23.99 -27.16 -6.52
N GLU A 187 -24.69 -27.67 -7.53
CA GLU A 187 -24.65 -27.13 -8.89
C GLU A 187 -25.23 -25.72 -8.98
N GLU A 188 -26.28 -25.42 -8.22
CA GLU A 188 -26.86 -24.08 -8.13
C GLU A 188 -25.93 -23.11 -7.41
N GLU A 189 -25.33 -23.53 -6.31
CA GLU A 189 -24.34 -22.75 -5.56
C GLU A 189 -23.11 -22.45 -6.44
N TYR A 190 -22.58 -23.46 -7.12
CA TYR A 190 -21.45 -23.29 -8.04
C TYR A 190 -21.74 -22.29 -9.17
N LYS A 191 -22.95 -22.31 -9.74
CA LYS A 191 -23.36 -21.34 -10.77
C LYS A 191 -23.40 -19.92 -10.22
N LYS A 192 -23.87 -19.75 -8.98
CA LYS A 192 -23.90 -18.45 -8.32
C LYS A 192 -22.49 -17.94 -8.06
N ASP A 193 -21.60 -18.80 -7.55
CA ASP A 193 -20.20 -18.47 -7.32
C ASP A 193 -19.49 -18.06 -8.62
N LEU A 194 -19.80 -18.70 -9.74
CA LEU A 194 -19.26 -18.34 -11.05
C LEU A 194 -19.64 -16.90 -11.44
N LEU A 195 -20.90 -16.51 -11.21
CA LEU A 195 -21.39 -15.16 -11.49
C LEU A 195 -20.76 -14.11 -10.57
N ASP A 196 -20.65 -14.42 -9.28
CA ASP A 196 -20.02 -13.54 -8.30
C ASP A 196 -18.53 -13.35 -8.62
N HIS A 197 -17.83 -14.42 -9.02
CA HIS A 197 -16.45 -14.38 -9.46
C HIS A 197 -16.26 -13.50 -10.71
N ASP A 198 -17.13 -13.62 -11.72
CA ASP A 198 -17.07 -12.80 -12.92
C ASP A 198 -17.33 -11.31 -12.61
N LYS A 199 -18.25 -11.03 -11.67
CA LYS A 199 -18.50 -9.68 -11.17
C LYS A 199 -17.27 -9.09 -10.49
N VAL A 200 -16.62 -9.85 -9.59
CA VAL A 200 -15.38 -9.42 -8.92
C VAL A 200 -14.27 -9.16 -9.93
N ARG A 201 -14.14 -10.00 -10.98
CA ARG A 201 -13.19 -9.76 -12.08
C ARG A 201 -13.43 -8.43 -12.78
N GLN A 202 -14.69 -8.10 -13.06
CA GLN A 202 -15.04 -6.85 -13.71
C GLN A 202 -14.74 -5.65 -12.81
N GLU A 203 -15.10 -5.72 -11.53
CA GLU A 203 -14.79 -4.67 -10.55
C GLU A 203 -13.28 -4.45 -10.40
N LEU A 204 -12.48 -5.53 -10.41
CA LEU A 204 -11.03 -5.43 -10.37
C LEU A 204 -10.47 -4.72 -11.60
N ALA A 205 -10.97 -5.04 -12.80
CA ALA A 205 -10.56 -4.37 -14.05
C ALA A 205 -10.89 -2.87 -14.00
N ASP A 206 -12.08 -2.51 -13.51
CA ASP A 206 -12.49 -1.12 -13.37
C ASP A 206 -11.62 -0.34 -12.38
N VAL A 207 -11.25 -0.96 -11.25
CA VAL A 207 -10.36 -0.36 -10.25
C VAL A 207 -8.94 -0.19 -10.81
N GLN A 208 -8.44 -1.16 -11.57
CA GLN A 208 -7.14 -1.04 -12.25
C GLN A 208 -7.13 0.09 -13.28
N ALA A 209 -8.20 0.24 -14.07
CA ALA A 209 -8.33 1.34 -15.02
C ALA A 209 -8.36 2.70 -14.30
N LYS A 210 -9.11 2.81 -13.19
CA LYS A 210 -9.15 4.04 -12.37
C LYS A 210 -7.79 4.38 -11.77
N ARG A 211 -7.04 3.38 -11.30
CA ARG A 211 -5.68 3.58 -10.80
C ARG A 211 -4.77 4.13 -11.90
N ALA A 212 -4.75 3.51 -13.07
CA ALA A 212 -3.91 3.95 -14.19
C ALA A 212 -4.22 5.40 -14.60
N LEU A 213 -5.51 5.77 -14.62
CA LEU A 213 -5.93 7.14 -14.88
C LEU A 213 -5.43 8.11 -13.79
N MET A 214 -5.55 7.74 -12.51
CA MET A 214 -5.10 8.57 -11.40
C MET A 214 -3.58 8.79 -11.44
N GLU A 215 -2.80 7.75 -11.76
CA GLU A 215 -1.35 7.85 -11.95
C GLU A 215 -0.99 8.81 -13.10
N ALA A 216 -1.70 8.74 -14.22
CA ALA A 216 -1.52 9.67 -15.34
C ALA A 216 -1.83 11.13 -14.93
N VAL A 217 -2.96 11.36 -14.27
CA VAL A 217 -3.36 12.69 -13.78
C VAL A 217 -2.34 13.25 -12.80
N MET A 218 -1.81 12.43 -11.89
CA MET A 218 -0.74 12.84 -10.98
C MET A 218 0.53 13.25 -11.73
N GLY A 219 0.90 12.50 -12.77
CA GLY A 219 2.03 12.83 -13.65
C GLY A 219 1.85 14.17 -14.35
N GLU A 220 0.70 14.39 -14.99
CA GLU A 220 0.38 15.66 -15.66
C GLU A 220 0.32 16.84 -14.68
N THR A 221 -0.27 16.63 -13.50
CA THR A 221 -0.36 17.68 -12.47
C THR A 221 1.02 18.12 -12.01
N LYS A 222 1.96 17.18 -11.86
CA LYS A 222 3.34 17.49 -11.52
C LYS A 222 4.03 18.31 -12.61
N GLN A 223 3.84 17.94 -13.87
CA GLN A 223 4.38 18.71 -15.00
C GLN A 223 3.79 20.12 -15.06
N LEU A 224 2.48 20.27 -14.81
CA LEU A 224 1.81 21.56 -14.71
C LEU A 224 2.39 22.43 -13.61
N GLN A 225 2.68 21.85 -12.44
CA GLN A 225 3.33 22.57 -11.34
C GLN A 225 4.73 23.06 -11.73
N GLU A 226 5.56 22.19 -12.32
CA GLU A 226 6.91 22.55 -12.78
C GLU A 226 6.88 23.67 -13.84
N LEU A 227 5.91 23.62 -14.77
CA LEU A 227 5.71 24.69 -15.75
C LEU A 227 5.28 26.00 -15.09
N GLY A 228 4.41 25.96 -14.09
CA GLY A 228 4.01 27.13 -13.31
C GLY A 228 5.18 27.79 -12.59
N GLU A 229 6.07 26.99 -11.99
CA GLU A 229 7.29 27.49 -11.35
C GLU A 229 8.22 28.19 -12.35
N ARG A 230 8.45 27.58 -13.52
CA ARG A 230 9.26 28.20 -14.59
C ARG A 230 8.64 29.48 -15.13
N ALA A 231 7.32 29.53 -15.27
CA ALA A 231 6.62 30.73 -15.73
C ALA A 231 6.80 31.88 -14.71
N ALA A 232 6.66 31.61 -13.42
CA ALA A 232 6.87 32.61 -12.37
C ALA A 232 8.34 33.10 -12.31
N GLU A 233 9.32 32.22 -12.54
CA GLU A 233 10.72 32.62 -12.67
C GLU A 233 10.94 33.55 -13.88
N LEU A 234 10.35 33.20 -15.02
CA LEU A 234 10.45 34.02 -16.23
C LEU A 234 9.82 35.41 -16.03
N GLU A 235 8.68 35.50 -15.36
CA GLU A 235 8.04 36.78 -15.01
C GLU A 235 8.95 37.66 -14.14
N LYS A 236 9.65 37.07 -13.15
CA LYS A 236 10.62 37.81 -12.34
C LYS A 236 11.78 38.35 -13.17
N VAL A 237 12.30 37.53 -14.09
CA VAL A 237 13.37 37.96 -15.00
C VAL A 237 12.89 39.10 -15.89
N HIS A 238 11.68 38.99 -16.45
CA HIS A 238 11.08 40.04 -17.27
C HIS A 238 10.89 41.35 -16.48
N ALA A 239 10.36 41.27 -15.25
CA ALA A 239 10.20 42.45 -14.39
C ALA A 239 11.54 43.11 -14.07
N SER A 240 12.56 42.32 -13.71
CA SER A 240 13.91 42.84 -13.45
C SER A 240 14.53 43.49 -14.68
N LEU A 241 14.35 42.90 -15.86
CA LEU A 241 14.83 43.47 -17.12
C LEU A 241 14.12 44.79 -17.43
N ALA A 242 12.80 44.87 -17.21
CA ALA A 242 12.03 46.09 -17.41
C ALA A 242 12.52 47.23 -16.50
N GLU A 243 12.78 46.94 -15.21
CA GLU A 243 13.35 47.91 -14.26
C GLU A 243 14.76 48.37 -14.65
N GLU A 244 15.61 47.45 -15.11
CA GLU A 244 16.97 47.75 -15.58
C GLU A 244 16.93 48.63 -16.83
N LEU A 245 16.06 48.33 -17.79
CA LEU A 245 15.83 49.18 -18.96
C LEU A 245 15.37 50.57 -18.52
N GLN A 246 14.35 50.66 -17.66
CA GLN A 246 13.87 51.94 -17.16
C GLN A 246 14.97 52.77 -16.47
N ARG A 247 15.85 52.13 -15.69
CA ARG A 247 17.03 52.78 -15.10
C ARG A 247 18.00 53.33 -16.13
N ARG A 248 18.27 52.58 -17.21
CA ARG A 248 19.23 53.00 -18.26
C ARG A 248 18.73 54.17 -19.09
N TYR A 249 17.41 54.29 -19.28
CA TYR A 249 16.81 55.38 -20.05
C TYR A 249 16.46 56.60 -19.21
N ALA A 250 16.56 56.54 -17.88
CA ALA A 250 16.37 57.69 -17.01
C ALA A 250 17.56 58.67 -17.07
N CYS A 251 17.29 59.96 -17.33
CA CYS A 251 18.30 61.01 -17.30
C CYS A 251 18.82 61.24 -15.86
N PRO A 252 20.14 61.14 -15.59
CA PRO A 252 20.69 61.29 -14.24
C PRO A 252 20.47 62.68 -13.61
N GLY A 253 20.27 63.72 -14.42
CA GLY A 253 20.16 65.11 -13.95
C GLY A 253 18.74 65.55 -13.59
N CYS A 254 17.71 64.96 -14.22
CA CYS A 254 16.31 65.37 -14.02
C CYS A 254 15.32 64.21 -13.82
N GLY A 255 15.77 62.95 -13.92
CA GLY A 255 14.95 61.76 -13.69
C GLY A 255 13.93 61.44 -14.79
N VAL A 256 13.88 62.23 -15.87
CA VAL A 256 12.98 61.98 -17.00
C VAL A 256 13.40 60.71 -17.74
N ASN A 257 12.44 59.81 -17.98
CA ASN A 257 12.66 58.59 -18.75
C ASN A 257 12.65 58.91 -20.25
N ASN A 258 13.79 58.72 -20.91
CA ASN A 258 13.98 59.00 -22.34
C ASN A 258 13.67 57.78 -23.23
N MET A 259 12.99 56.77 -22.68
CA MET A 259 12.56 55.62 -23.47
C MET A 259 11.46 56.09 -24.45
N PRO A 260 11.58 55.83 -25.77
CA PRO A 260 10.55 56.17 -26.73
C PRO A 260 9.23 55.50 -26.35
N GLY A 261 8.12 56.23 -26.42
CA GLY A 261 6.80 55.64 -26.18
C GLY A 261 6.49 54.55 -27.21
N PRO A 262 5.65 53.54 -26.89
CA PRO A 262 5.29 52.50 -27.85
C PRO A 262 4.66 53.05 -29.16
N GLU A 263 4.17 54.29 -29.16
CA GLU A 263 3.66 54.98 -30.36
C GLU A 263 4.76 55.64 -31.23
N GLU A 264 5.96 55.89 -30.72
CA GLU A 264 7.09 56.47 -31.47
C GLU A 264 7.98 55.42 -32.14
N ALA A 265 7.94 54.17 -31.68
CA ALA A 265 8.72 53.05 -32.24
C ALA A 265 8.02 52.34 -33.43
N ALA A 266 6.76 52.68 -33.72
CA ALA A 266 5.94 52.06 -34.77
C ALA A 266 5.82 52.91 -36.05
N ASN A 267 6.48 54.07 -36.12
CA ASN A 267 6.58 54.92 -37.31
C ASN A 267 7.98 54.88 -37.94
#